data_AF-A0A956BKJ2-F1
#
_entry.id   AF-A0A956BKJ2-F1
#
_cell.length_a   1.000
_cell.length_b   1.000
_cell.length_c   1.000
_cell.angle_alpha   90.00
_cell.angle_beta   90.00
_cell.angle_gamma   90.00
#
_symmetry.space_group_name_H-M   'P 1'
#
loop_
_entity.id
_entity.type
_entity.pdbx_description
1 polymer ?
#
loop_
_entity_poly.entity_id
_entity_poly.type
_entity_poly.pdbx_seq_one_letter_code
_entity_poly.pdbx_strand_id
1 'polypeptide(L)'
;MLLFLAACGSSQPVPTETDPAHTGAGAAHYDRDRLLGVELTMDPADAEALAEETRWILELLQGQCLAAPFPSPYAWYEADVRLDGATVSRVGVRKKGLVGSQSSTKPGLKLDSDRFVDGQRFPDGTEHVTLNNSVADTSLVRQCLGYDLFEAAGIPSPRCNFAHVTGGDDDLGVYIHVEPYKRDFLERRFGTADGDLYEGALSDFHPDWIHSFDPKTDATDPSLGPLQAVADALEAPDETLLAELDAVIDLDAFNTYWAMEVLVGHTDGYAGNTNNFYVYRPDDRLVFLPWGIDMIFIDYRPFGGDDRQAVMANGRLARRLILHPEGRAAFEARLRELLDTVWDEDTLLASIDAMEALTAPVTRNRSGQASDLEQVREFVRGRRAVILDELDTIGLGWDADPRDPPCLDPVGTVDLVFQAQVGGQIPWVAGSSTLTLSLDDQPDDVLAGGAIVDPGEAILATGVAVDGGYLVVYADLEPADLEVGTHALDLRARSASLVLLDGEDLADQHIEAVLGDATLTVESANGQTISGRIVGDVLALPF
;
A
#
# COMPACT_ATOMS: atom_id res chain seq x y z
N MET A 1 2.29 15.77 62.09
CA MET A 1 2.45 16.54 60.84
C MET A 1 2.56 15.51 59.73
N LEU A 2 1.41 15.10 59.17
CA LEU A 2 1.31 14.14 58.07
C LEU A 2 1.38 14.94 56.76
N LEU A 3 2.27 14.54 55.84
CA LEU A 3 2.21 14.94 54.44
C LEU A 3 1.33 13.91 53.70
N PHE A 4 0.31 14.41 53.01
CA PHE A 4 -0.52 13.64 52.09
C PHE A 4 0.17 13.55 50.72
N LEU A 5 0.28 12.33 50.21
CA LEU A 5 0.44 12.01 48.79
C LEU A 5 -0.85 12.39 48.06
N ALA A 6 -0.76 13.15 46.97
CA ALA A 6 -1.82 13.30 45.99
C ALA A 6 -1.37 12.59 44.71
N ALA A 7 -2.06 11.50 44.39
CA ALA A 7 -2.01 10.86 43.09
C ALA A 7 -2.76 11.74 42.08
N CYS A 8 -2.12 12.09 40.97
CA CYS A 8 -2.81 12.61 39.80
C CYS A 8 -3.22 11.42 38.93
N GLY A 9 -4.52 11.21 38.79
CA GLY A 9 -5.06 10.35 37.74
C GLY A 9 -4.98 11.07 36.40
N SER A 10 -4.54 10.36 35.37
CA SER A 10 -4.64 10.72 33.97
C SER A 10 -6.11 10.69 33.55
N SER A 11 -6.75 11.86 33.51
CA SER A 11 -7.91 12.07 32.66
C SER A 11 -7.41 12.76 31.40
N GLN A 12 -7.60 12.13 30.24
CA GLN A 12 -7.39 12.80 28.96
C GLN A 12 -8.16 14.13 28.93
N PRO A 13 -7.59 15.19 28.34
CA PRO A 13 -8.32 16.43 28.17
C PRO A 13 -9.54 16.16 27.29
N VAL A 14 -10.72 16.52 27.79
CA VAL A 14 -11.94 16.57 26.98
C VAL A 14 -11.66 17.51 25.79
N PRO A 15 -11.87 17.08 24.53
CA PRO A 15 -11.66 17.94 23.37
C PRO A 15 -12.46 19.23 23.54
N THR A 16 -11.78 20.37 23.53
CA THR A 16 -12.45 21.67 23.57
C THR A 16 -13.23 21.87 22.27
N GLU A 17 -14.43 22.47 22.33
CA GLU A 17 -15.30 22.79 21.17
C GLU A 17 -14.63 23.59 20.03
N THR A 18 -13.35 23.98 20.18
CA THR A 18 -12.55 24.74 19.23
C THR A 18 -11.41 23.96 18.58
N ASP A 19 -11.27 22.65 18.82
CA ASP A 19 -10.21 21.83 18.22
C ASP A 19 -10.45 21.63 16.70
N PRO A 20 -9.54 22.07 15.81
CA PRO A 20 -9.66 21.87 14.37
C PRO A 20 -9.74 20.40 13.95
N ALA A 21 -9.23 19.47 14.77
CA ALA A 21 -9.31 18.03 14.53
C ALA A 21 -10.75 17.50 14.63
N HIS A 22 -11.63 18.17 15.38
CA HIS A 22 -12.99 17.72 15.68
C HIS A 22 -14.09 18.68 15.22
N THR A 23 -13.76 19.70 14.42
CA THR A 23 -14.70 20.73 13.96
C THR A 23 -14.75 20.82 12.42
N GLY A 24 -15.70 21.60 11.88
CA GLY A 24 -15.88 21.80 10.44
C GLY A 24 -16.87 20.84 9.78
N ALA A 25 -16.95 20.90 8.45
CA ALA A 25 -17.82 20.04 7.64
C ALA A 25 -17.55 18.55 7.94
N GLY A 26 -18.61 17.75 8.01
CA GLY A 26 -18.54 16.32 8.26
C GLY A 26 -18.13 15.86 9.65
N ALA A 27 -17.90 16.76 10.60
CA ALA A 27 -17.43 16.38 11.94
C ALA A 27 -18.33 15.33 12.60
N ALA A 28 -19.65 15.42 12.43
CA ALA A 28 -20.61 14.46 12.97
C ALA A 28 -20.52 13.05 12.35
N HIS A 29 -20.00 12.91 11.12
CA HIS A 29 -19.79 11.62 10.46
C HIS A 29 -18.49 10.92 10.89
N TYR A 30 -17.61 11.65 11.60
CA TYR A 30 -16.39 11.09 12.18
C TYR A 30 -16.49 10.85 13.69
N ASP A 31 -17.70 10.96 14.26
CA ASP A 31 -17.95 10.65 15.66
C ASP A 31 -17.74 9.15 15.95
N ARG A 32 -16.86 8.86 16.92
CA ARG A 32 -16.40 7.51 17.31
C ARG A 32 -17.45 6.69 18.05
N ASP A 33 -18.59 7.28 18.42
CA ASP A 33 -19.66 6.58 19.15
C ASP A 33 -20.72 5.97 18.21
N ARG A 34 -20.57 6.11 16.89
CA ARG A 34 -21.54 5.63 15.90
C ARG A 34 -20.91 5.16 14.60
N LEU A 35 -21.62 4.25 13.94
CA LEU A 35 -21.34 3.84 12.56
C LEU A 35 -22.06 4.79 11.60
N LEU A 36 -21.36 5.27 10.58
CA LEU A 36 -21.98 5.95 9.44
C LEU A 36 -22.72 4.92 8.57
N GLY A 37 -24.02 5.08 8.40
CA GLY A 37 -24.79 4.28 7.44
C GLY A 37 -24.61 4.82 6.02
N VAL A 38 -24.09 4.00 5.11
CA VAL A 38 -23.90 4.34 3.69
C VAL A 38 -24.65 3.34 2.83
N GLU A 39 -25.58 3.82 2.01
CA GLU A 39 -26.29 2.96 1.06
C GLU A 39 -26.10 3.49 -0.35
N LEU A 40 -25.69 2.59 -1.25
CA LEU A 40 -25.41 2.87 -2.66
C LEU A 40 -26.52 2.27 -3.51
N THR A 41 -27.11 3.08 -4.39
CA THR A 41 -28.02 2.62 -5.43
C THR A 41 -27.42 2.98 -6.79
N MET A 42 -27.04 1.96 -7.55
CA MET A 42 -26.32 2.07 -8.83
C MET A 42 -27.05 1.28 -9.91
N ASP A 43 -26.77 1.59 -11.18
CA ASP A 43 -27.11 0.67 -12.27
C ASP A 43 -26.36 -0.66 -12.06
N PRO A 44 -27.02 -1.83 -12.19
CA PRO A 44 -26.35 -3.12 -11.97
C PRO A 44 -25.14 -3.38 -12.87
N ALA A 45 -25.17 -2.90 -14.12
CA ALA A 45 -24.03 -3.08 -15.03
C ALA A 45 -22.84 -2.20 -14.61
N ASP A 46 -23.10 -1.00 -14.12
CA ASP A 46 -22.06 -0.11 -13.57
C ASP A 46 -21.47 -0.68 -12.28
N ALA A 47 -22.29 -1.29 -11.42
CA ALA A 47 -21.82 -1.94 -10.19
C ALA A 47 -20.94 -3.16 -10.50
N GLU A 48 -21.33 -4.00 -11.46
CA GLU A 48 -20.54 -5.14 -11.94
C GLU A 48 -19.22 -4.66 -12.57
N ALA A 49 -19.27 -3.64 -13.43
CA ALA A 49 -18.08 -3.07 -14.04
C ALA A 49 -17.11 -2.54 -12.98
N LEU A 50 -17.57 -1.71 -12.04
CA LEU A 50 -16.76 -1.19 -10.93
C LEU A 50 -16.11 -2.32 -10.12
N ALA A 51 -16.86 -3.38 -9.82
CA ALA A 51 -16.35 -4.52 -9.06
C ALA A 51 -15.19 -5.22 -9.76
N GLU A 52 -15.30 -5.45 -11.07
CA GLU A 52 -14.34 -6.18 -11.89
C GLU A 52 -13.08 -5.37 -12.27
N GLU A 53 -13.10 -4.03 -12.16
CA GLU A 53 -11.91 -3.22 -12.43
C GLU A 53 -10.73 -3.65 -11.54
N THR A 54 -9.57 -3.91 -12.15
CA THR A 54 -8.38 -4.40 -11.46
C THR A 54 -7.10 -3.76 -11.99
N ARG A 55 -6.00 -3.98 -11.28
CA ARG A 55 -4.61 -3.67 -11.66
C ARG A 55 -3.70 -4.79 -11.20
N TRP A 56 -2.57 -4.96 -11.84
CA TRP A 56 -1.61 -6.01 -11.50
C TRP A 56 -0.30 -5.40 -11.02
N ILE A 57 0.32 -6.00 -9.98
CA ILE A 57 1.57 -5.46 -9.44
C ILE A 57 2.68 -5.46 -10.49
N LEU A 58 2.75 -6.50 -11.32
CA LEU A 58 3.74 -6.63 -12.38
C LEU A 58 3.59 -5.51 -13.42
N GLU A 59 2.36 -5.05 -13.66
CA GLU A 59 2.10 -3.90 -14.53
C GLU A 59 2.76 -2.62 -14.01
N LEU A 60 2.75 -2.42 -12.68
CA LEU A 60 3.29 -1.23 -12.04
C LEU A 60 4.82 -1.23 -11.95
N LEU A 61 5.42 -2.41 -11.75
CA LEU A 61 6.85 -2.52 -11.44
C LEU A 61 7.74 -2.61 -12.69
N GLN A 62 7.20 -2.75 -13.88
CA GLN A 62 8.00 -2.90 -15.10
C GLN A 62 8.19 -1.60 -15.90
N GLY A 63 9.06 -1.67 -16.91
CA GLY A 63 9.20 -0.61 -17.92
C GLY A 63 9.75 0.69 -17.32
N GLN A 64 9.05 1.80 -17.52
CA GLN A 64 9.40 3.09 -16.89
C GLN A 64 8.81 3.19 -15.48
N CYS A 65 9.01 2.15 -14.67
CA CYS A 65 8.57 2.10 -13.29
C CYS A 65 9.17 3.29 -12.50
N LEU A 66 8.34 3.89 -11.64
CA LEU A 66 8.63 5.12 -10.88
C LEU A 66 8.95 6.40 -11.70
N ALA A 67 8.88 6.36 -13.04
CA ALA A 67 9.11 7.54 -13.88
C ALA A 67 7.92 8.52 -13.93
N ALA A 68 6.77 8.11 -13.40
CA ALA A 68 5.54 8.90 -13.29
C ALA A 68 4.65 8.29 -12.19
N PRO A 69 3.62 9.01 -11.71
CA PRO A 69 2.63 8.43 -10.80
C PRO A 69 1.90 7.25 -11.45
N PHE A 70 1.57 6.23 -10.65
CA PHE A 70 0.86 5.07 -11.16
C PHE A 70 -0.54 5.43 -11.67
N PRO A 71 -0.87 5.20 -12.95
CA PRO A 71 -2.15 5.57 -13.51
C PRO A 71 -3.28 4.76 -12.85
N SER A 72 -4.38 5.41 -12.51
CA SER A 72 -5.57 4.75 -11.96
C SER A 72 -6.38 4.08 -13.07
N PRO A 73 -6.62 2.75 -13.03
CA PRO A 73 -7.49 2.08 -14.00
C PRO A 73 -8.98 2.29 -13.70
N TYR A 74 -9.31 2.77 -12.50
CA TYR A 74 -10.69 2.84 -12.01
C TYR A 74 -11.46 4.03 -12.58
N ALA A 75 -12.65 3.78 -13.11
CA ALA A 75 -13.57 4.76 -13.65
C ALA A 75 -14.54 5.32 -12.58
N TRP A 76 -15.19 6.43 -12.92
CA TRP A 76 -16.26 7.02 -12.10
C TRP A 76 -17.62 6.62 -12.67
N TYR A 77 -18.50 6.15 -11.79
CA TYR A 77 -19.87 5.74 -12.08
C TYR A 77 -20.86 6.61 -11.31
N GLU A 78 -22.09 6.73 -11.80
CA GLU A 78 -23.14 7.52 -11.16
C GLU A 78 -23.96 6.66 -10.19
N ALA A 79 -24.24 7.17 -8.99
CA ALA A 79 -25.05 6.51 -7.98
C ALA A 79 -25.94 7.49 -7.22
N ASP A 80 -27.04 6.99 -6.66
CA ASP A 80 -27.73 7.64 -5.55
C ASP A 80 -27.12 7.13 -4.23
N VAL A 81 -26.68 8.03 -3.36
CA VAL A 81 -26.03 7.71 -2.09
C VAL A 81 -26.89 8.19 -0.94
N ARG A 82 -27.17 7.31 0.02
CA ARG A 82 -27.85 7.66 1.27
C ARG A 82 -26.87 7.61 2.44
N LEU A 83 -26.62 8.77 3.07
CA LEU A 83 -25.82 8.90 4.30
C LEU A 83 -26.76 9.12 5.48
N ASP A 84 -26.78 8.18 6.44
CA ASP A 84 -27.62 8.22 7.65
C ASP A 84 -29.09 8.63 7.41
N GLY A 85 -29.65 8.14 6.30
CA GLY A 85 -31.04 8.39 5.92
C GLY A 85 -31.26 9.56 4.97
N ALA A 86 -30.25 10.38 4.70
CA ALA A 86 -30.34 11.49 3.76
C ALA A 86 -29.75 11.11 2.40
N THR A 87 -30.58 11.13 1.35
CA THR A 87 -30.19 10.77 -0.01
C THR A 87 -29.65 11.97 -0.79
N VAL A 88 -28.54 11.76 -1.46
CA VAL A 88 -27.95 12.66 -2.47
C VAL A 88 -27.90 11.89 -3.78
N SER A 89 -28.50 12.46 -4.83
CA SER A 89 -28.57 11.81 -6.14
C SER A 89 -27.43 12.24 -7.05
N ARG A 90 -27.05 11.34 -7.96
CA ARG A 90 -26.02 11.56 -8.99
C ARG A 90 -24.62 11.84 -8.43
N VAL A 91 -24.26 11.10 -7.39
CA VAL A 91 -22.93 11.10 -6.78
C VAL A 91 -21.98 10.26 -7.62
N GLY A 92 -20.74 10.72 -7.79
CA GLY A 92 -19.67 9.93 -8.35
C GLY A 92 -19.19 8.84 -7.39
N VAL A 93 -19.15 7.60 -7.85
CA VAL A 93 -18.61 6.45 -7.12
C VAL A 93 -17.48 5.84 -7.93
N ARG A 94 -16.35 5.57 -7.29
CA ARG A 94 -15.19 4.97 -7.93
C ARG A 94 -14.47 4.01 -7.01
N LYS A 95 -14.01 2.89 -7.58
CA LYS A 95 -13.11 1.95 -6.89
C LYS A 95 -11.77 2.62 -6.57
N LYS A 96 -11.19 2.27 -5.43
CA LYS A 96 -9.86 2.73 -5.03
C LYS A 96 -9.04 1.62 -4.42
N GLY A 97 -7.73 1.78 -4.54
CA GLY A 97 -6.74 0.88 -3.96
C GLY A 97 -5.50 0.83 -4.84
N LEU A 98 -4.43 0.28 -4.30
CA LEU A 98 -3.33 -0.25 -5.08
C LEU A 98 -3.52 -1.78 -5.17
N VAL A 99 -2.48 -2.58 -4.95
CA VAL A 99 -2.56 -4.04 -5.10
C VAL A 99 -3.19 -4.71 -3.87
N GLY A 100 -2.74 -4.38 -2.66
CA GLY A 100 -3.16 -5.07 -1.42
C GLY A 100 -4.62 -4.83 -0.97
N SER A 101 -5.32 -3.86 -1.58
CA SER A 101 -6.70 -3.50 -1.22
C SER A 101 -7.74 -3.86 -2.29
N GLN A 102 -7.34 -4.55 -3.37
CA GLN A 102 -8.28 -4.93 -4.42
C GLN A 102 -9.24 -6.02 -3.96
N SER A 103 -10.49 -5.87 -4.35
CA SER A 103 -11.52 -6.87 -4.14
C SER A 103 -12.68 -6.58 -5.10
N SER A 104 -13.18 -7.62 -5.78
CA SER A 104 -14.40 -7.54 -6.59
C SER A 104 -15.66 -7.63 -5.73
N THR A 105 -15.60 -8.31 -4.58
CA THR A 105 -16.76 -8.50 -3.69
C THR A 105 -16.89 -7.42 -2.61
N LYS A 106 -15.79 -6.75 -2.26
CA LYS A 106 -15.76 -5.67 -1.26
C LYS A 106 -14.80 -4.55 -1.71
N PRO A 107 -15.09 -3.84 -2.81
CA PRO A 107 -14.21 -2.80 -3.32
C PRO A 107 -14.05 -1.66 -2.30
N GLY A 108 -12.84 -1.10 -2.18
CA GLY A 108 -12.67 0.20 -1.53
C GLY A 108 -13.25 1.31 -2.41
N LEU A 109 -13.90 2.31 -1.81
CA LEU A 109 -14.68 3.29 -2.57
C LEU A 109 -14.26 4.74 -2.26
N LYS A 110 -14.34 5.60 -3.27
CA LYS A 110 -14.41 7.06 -3.12
C LYS A 110 -15.78 7.53 -3.61
N LEU A 111 -16.43 8.36 -2.82
CA LEU A 111 -17.65 9.06 -3.19
C LEU A 111 -17.32 10.55 -3.38
N ASP A 112 -17.84 11.14 -4.44
CA ASP A 112 -17.63 12.53 -4.83
C ASP A 112 -19.00 13.11 -5.22
N SER A 113 -19.55 13.97 -4.37
CA SER A 113 -20.88 14.53 -4.60
C SER A 113 -20.90 15.56 -5.73
N ASP A 114 -19.78 16.24 -6.00
CA ASP A 114 -19.76 17.30 -7.01
C ASP A 114 -19.43 16.79 -8.41
N ARG A 115 -18.97 15.53 -8.52
CA ARG A 115 -18.51 14.89 -9.76
C ARG A 115 -19.42 15.10 -10.98
N PHE A 116 -20.73 14.98 -10.80
CA PHE A 116 -21.73 15.09 -11.87
C PHE A 116 -22.73 16.25 -11.67
N VAL A 117 -22.61 16.95 -10.55
CA VAL A 117 -23.46 18.08 -10.17
C VAL A 117 -22.59 19.13 -9.48
N ASP A 118 -22.08 20.09 -10.26
CA ASP A 118 -21.17 21.14 -9.78
C ASP A 118 -21.64 21.78 -8.47
N GLY A 119 -20.77 21.75 -7.45
CA GLY A 119 -21.00 22.36 -6.14
C GLY A 119 -22.00 21.62 -5.24
N GLN A 120 -22.46 20.43 -5.62
CA GLN A 120 -23.26 19.57 -4.75
C GLN A 120 -22.40 19.08 -3.57
N ARG A 121 -22.99 19.08 -2.37
CA ARG A 121 -22.37 18.59 -1.14
C ARG A 121 -23.28 17.56 -0.47
N PHE A 122 -22.68 16.69 0.32
CA PHE A 122 -23.40 15.85 1.27
C PHE A 122 -24.06 16.71 2.37
N PRO A 123 -25.08 16.17 3.07
CA PRO A 123 -25.85 16.92 4.06
C PRO A 123 -25.04 17.47 5.25
N ASP A 124 -23.89 16.87 5.53
CA ASP A 124 -22.93 17.29 6.56
C ASP A 124 -21.95 18.39 6.08
N GLY A 125 -22.12 18.83 4.83
CA GLY A 125 -21.29 19.84 4.18
C GLY A 125 -20.01 19.29 3.55
N THR A 126 -19.74 17.98 3.61
CA THR A 126 -18.59 17.39 2.93
C THR A 126 -18.87 17.21 1.44
N GLU A 127 -17.80 17.14 0.66
CA GLU A 127 -17.85 16.85 -0.79
C GLU A 127 -17.43 15.42 -1.09
N HIS A 128 -16.57 14.86 -0.23
CA HIS A 128 -15.90 13.60 -0.45
C HIS A 128 -16.07 12.67 0.74
N VAL A 129 -16.33 11.39 0.46
CA VAL A 129 -16.35 10.30 1.44
C VAL A 129 -15.39 9.21 0.96
N THR A 130 -14.43 8.80 1.80
CA THR A 130 -13.48 7.72 1.46
C THR A 130 -13.74 6.50 2.34
N LEU A 131 -14.01 5.36 1.71
CA LEU A 131 -14.37 4.11 2.36
C LEU A 131 -13.30 3.05 2.09
N ASN A 132 -12.47 2.77 3.09
CA ASN A 132 -11.46 1.71 3.03
C ASN A 132 -12.11 0.36 3.40
N ASN A 133 -12.04 -0.61 2.49
CA ASN A 133 -12.63 -1.95 2.67
C ASN A 133 -11.96 -2.78 3.77
N SER A 134 -10.72 -2.43 4.12
CA SER A 134 -9.90 -3.08 5.14
C SER A 134 -9.86 -4.59 4.93
N VAL A 135 -9.53 -5.02 3.71
CA VAL A 135 -9.38 -6.45 3.39
C VAL A 135 -8.09 -7.00 3.98
N ALA A 136 -7.01 -6.21 4.01
CA ALA A 136 -5.73 -6.54 4.63
C ALA A 136 -5.72 -6.41 6.17
N ASP A 137 -6.60 -5.57 6.73
CA ASP A 137 -6.78 -5.43 8.18
C ASP A 137 -8.09 -6.10 8.63
N THR A 138 -8.02 -7.34 9.12
CA THR A 138 -9.24 -8.01 9.60
C THR A 138 -9.68 -7.55 10.98
N SER A 139 -8.83 -6.85 11.74
CA SER A 139 -9.16 -6.28 13.05
C SER A 139 -10.09 -5.08 12.94
N LEU A 140 -10.01 -4.33 11.84
CA LEU A 140 -10.66 -3.03 11.58
C LEU A 140 -10.15 -1.86 12.43
N VAL A 141 -9.34 -2.09 13.47
CA VAL A 141 -8.98 -1.04 14.43
C VAL A 141 -7.73 -0.25 14.05
N ARG A 142 -6.86 -0.81 13.20
CA ARG A 142 -5.49 -0.31 12.99
C ARG A 142 -5.47 1.13 12.50
N GLN A 143 -6.13 1.42 11.39
CA GLN A 143 -6.07 2.73 10.76
C GLN A 143 -6.57 3.84 11.68
N CYS A 144 -7.72 3.59 12.30
CA CYS A 144 -8.33 4.56 13.18
C CYS A 144 -7.52 4.78 14.46
N LEU A 145 -6.98 3.73 15.07
CA LEU A 145 -6.09 3.88 16.23
C LEU A 145 -4.79 4.59 15.85
N GLY A 146 -4.24 4.30 14.67
CA GLY A 146 -3.03 4.92 14.16
C GLY A 146 -3.21 6.41 13.91
N TYR A 147 -4.26 6.84 13.21
CA TYR A 147 -4.51 8.27 12.97
C TYR A 147 -4.72 9.05 14.29
N ASP A 148 -5.40 8.45 15.28
CA ASP A 148 -5.54 9.06 16.60
C ASP A 148 -4.17 9.26 17.29
N LEU A 149 -3.26 8.30 17.14
CA LEU A 149 -1.89 8.36 17.67
C LEU A 149 -1.03 9.41 16.94
N PHE A 150 -1.08 9.48 15.62
CA PHE A 150 -0.38 10.52 14.85
C PHE A 150 -0.90 11.91 15.22
N GLU A 151 -2.21 12.07 15.38
CA GLU A 151 -2.83 13.32 15.84
C GLU A 151 -2.38 13.68 17.26
N ALA A 152 -2.36 12.71 18.19
CA ALA A 152 -1.87 12.93 19.56
C ALA A 152 -0.39 13.33 19.61
N ALA A 153 0.42 12.91 18.63
CA ALA A 153 1.80 13.33 18.45
C ALA A 153 1.93 14.74 17.82
N GLY A 154 0.83 15.38 17.46
CA GLY A 154 0.81 16.71 16.84
C GLY A 154 0.99 16.70 15.32
N ILE A 155 0.89 15.54 14.66
CA ILE A 155 0.97 15.44 13.20
C ILE A 155 -0.44 15.57 12.63
N PRO A 156 -0.68 16.54 11.71
CA PRO A 156 -1.99 16.68 11.10
C PRO A 156 -2.47 15.40 10.41
N SER A 157 -3.46 14.75 11.02
CA SER A 157 -3.93 13.44 10.58
C SER A 157 -5.41 13.45 10.20
N PRO A 158 -5.85 12.57 9.27
CA PRO A 158 -7.24 12.41 8.88
C PRO A 158 -8.12 12.07 10.06
N ARG A 159 -9.33 12.65 10.11
CA ARG A 159 -10.39 12.08 10.93
C ARG A 159 -10.72 10.67 10.44
N CYS A 160 -10.99 9.76 11.37
CA CYS A 160 -11.30 8.36 11.08
C CYS A 160 -12.54 7.92 11.85
N ASN A 161 -13.43 7.20 11.17
CA ASN A 161 -14.57 6.51 11.78
C ASN A 161 -14.90 5.23 10.99
N PHE A 162 -15.96 4.52 11.38
CA PHE A 162 -16.44 3.31 10.75
C PHE A 162 -17.74 3.57 9.99
N ALA A 163 -17.92 2.89 8.88
CA ALA A 163 -19.15 2.91 8.10
C ALA A 163 -19.69 1.50 7.89
N HIS A 164 -21.01 1.35 7.89
CA HIS A 164 -21.68 0.15 7.39
C HIS A 164 -22.21 0.44 6.00
N VAL A 165 -21.75 -0.33 5.00
CA VAL A 165 -22.01 -0.06 3.59
C VAL A 165 -22.90 -1.14 2.98
N THR A 166 -23.95 -0.73 2.28
CA THR A 166 -24.81 -1.62 1.48
C THR A 166 -24.90 -1.13 0.04
N GLY A 167 -25.03 -2.05 -0.92
CA GLY A 167 -25.18 -1.75 -2.35
C GLY A 167 -26.30 -2.59 -2.96
N GLY A 168 -27.40 -1.96 -3.39
CA GLY A 168 -28.58 -2.70 -3.84
C GLY A 168 -29.11 -3.65 -2.76
N ASP A 169 -29.16 -4.94 -3.04
CA ASP A 169 -29.56 -5.98 -2.08
C ASP A 169 -28.37 -6.56 -1.28
N ASP A 170 -27.13 -6.12 -1.57
CA ASP A 170 -25.90 -6.66 -0.98
C ASP A 170 -25.44 -5.87 0.25
N ASP A 171 -25.04 -6.61 1.28
CA ASP A 171 -24.40 -6.10 2.49
C ASP A 171 -22.88 -6.19 2.33
N LEU A 172 -22.23 -5.07 1.99
CA LEU A 172 -20.78 -5.00 1.79
C LEU A 172 -20.01 -4.98 3.12
N GLY A 173 -20.71 -4.81 4.25
CA GLY A 173 -20.15 -4.88 5.59
C GLY A 173 -19.47 -3.60 6.07
N VAL A 174 -18.55 -3.74 7.02
CA VAL A 174 -17.87 -2.62 7.69
C VAL A 174 -16.70 -2.09 6.87
N TYR A 175 -16.65 -0.78 6.72
CA TYR A 175 -15.58 0.00 6.10
C TYR A 175 -14.99 0.98 7.10
N ILE A 176 -13.76 1.41 6.85
CA ILE A 176 -13.15 2.53 7.56
C ILE A 176 -13.39 3.80 6.75
N HIS A 177 -14.13 4.72 7.33
CA HIS A 177 -14.40 6.04 6.78
C HIS A 177 -13.26 6.98 7.17
N VAL A 178 -12.44 7.37 6.19
CA VAL A 178 -11.26 8.21 6.41
C VAL A 178 -11.47 9.55 5.71
N GLU A 179 -11.10 10.64 6.39
CA GLU A 179 -11.08 11.96 5.78
C GLU A 179 -10.00 12.06 4.69
N PRO A 180 -10.33 12.46 3.45
CA PRO A 180 -9.31 12.63 2.43
C PRO A 180 -8.50 13.92 2.65
N TYR A 181 -7.21 13.89 2.31
CA TYR A 181 -6.38 15.09 2.16
C TYR A 181 -6.85 15.92 0.95
N LYS A 182 -7.89 16.71 1.17
CA LYS A 182 -8.51 17.61 0.19
C LYS A 182 -8.68 19.00 0.79
N ARG A 183 -9.22 19.93 0.01
CA ARG A 183 -9.36 21.35 0.35
C ARG A 183 -9.87 21.57 1.78
N ASP A 184 -10.96 20.91 2.17
CA ASP A 184 -11.55 21.05 3.51
C ASP A 184 -10.61 20.61 4.65
N PHE A 185 -9.80 19.57 4.42
CA PHE A 185 -8.78 19.16 5.39
C PHE A 185 -7.68 20.21 5.48
N LEU A 186 -7.12 20.59 4.33
CA LEU A 186 -5.97 21.50 4.27
C LEU A 186 -6.33 22.87 4.86
N GLU A 187 -7.49 23.44 4.51
CA GLU A 187 -7.96 24.71 5.08
C GLU A 187 -8.12 24.62 6.61
N ARG A 188 -8.71 23.54 7.13
CA ARG A 188 -8.90 23.38 8.58
C ARG A 188 -7.59 23.21 9.34
N ARG A 189 -6.65 22.45 8.78
CA ARG A 189 -5.43 22.03 9.49
C ARG A 189 -4.27 22.99 9.31
N PHE A 190 -4.19 23.65 8.16
CA PHE A 190 -3.08 24.53 7.80
C PHE A 190 -3.51 25.98 7.57
N GLY A 191 -4.81 26.28 7.58
CA GLY A 191 -5.34 27.61 7.28
C GLY A 191 -5.30 27.98 5.80
N THR A 192 -4.77 27.09 4.94
CA THR A 192 -4.70 27.24 3.50
C THR A 192 -4.77 25.88 2.82
N ALA A 193 -5.43 25.83 1.67
CA ALA A 193 -5.45 24.68 0.77
C ALA A 193 -4.81 24.98 -0.59
N ASP A 194 -4.18 26.14 -0.72
CA ASP A 194 -3.56 26.61 -1.96
C ASP A 194 -2.05 26.26 -2.01
N GLY A 195 -1.58 25.39 -1.11
CA GLY A 195 -0.22 24.87 -1.08
C GLY A 195 -0.02 23.61 -1.94
N ASP A 196 1.22 23.11 -2.00
CA ASP A 196 1.57 21.94 -2.82
C ASP A 196 1.31 20.63 -2.06
N LEU A 197 0.36 19.82 -2.52
CA LEU A 197 0.08 18.49 -1.95
C LEU A 197 0.46 17.38 -2.93
N TYR A 198 1.34 16.47 -2.50
CA TYR A 198 1.78 15.30 -3.26
C TYR A 198 1.51 14.00 -2.47
N GLU A 199 1.05 12.96 -3.16
CA GLU A 199 0.97 11.59 -2.61
C GLU A 199 2.20 10.80 -3.06
N GLY A 200 2.83 10.09 -2.12
CA GLY A 200 3.93 9.18 -2.37
C GLY A 200 3.45 7.73 -2.34
N ALA A 201 3.71 7.00 -3.43
CA ALA A 201 3.41 5.57 -3.57
C ALA A 201 4.61 4.88 -4.20
N LEU A 202 5.45 4.24 -3.37
CA LEU A 202 6.81 3.80 -3.75
C LEU A 202 7.69 4.97 -4.24
N SER A 203 7.53 6.14 -3.61
CA SER A 203 8.17 7.40 -3.98
C SER A 203 9.20 7.85 -2.96
N ASP A 204 10.32 8.41 -3.42
CA ASP A 204 11.34 8.99 -2.56
C ASP A 204 12.05 10.17 -3.24
N PHE A 205 12.81 10.95 -2.48
CA PHE A 205 13.62 12.09 -2.99
C PHE A 205 14.90 11.63 -3.69
N HIS A 206 14.83 10.49 -4.37
CA HIS A 206 15.85 10.00 -5.27
C HIS A 206 15.62 10.60 -6.67
N PRO A 207 16.65 11.07 -7.39
CA PRO A 207 16.48 11.69 -8.71
C PRO A 207 15.68 10.83 -9.71
N ASP A 208 15.84 9.51 -9.64
CA ASP A 208 15.13 8.59 -10.55
C ASP A 208 13.69 8.26 -10.11
N TRP A 209 13.32 8.51 -8.85
CA TRP A 209 12.01 8.12 -8.29
C TRP A 209 11.12 9.33 -8.01
N ILE A 210 11.70 10.54 -8.00
CA ILE A 210 10.98 11.77 -7.65
C ILE A 210 9.77 12.02 -8.55
N HIS A 211 9.78 11.51 -9.77
CA HIS A 211 8.69 11.63 -10.72
C HIS A 211 7.48 10.73 -10.39
N SER A 212 7.61 9.79 -9.46
CA SER A 212 6.50 8.93 -9.01
C SER A 212 5.49 9.63 -8.08
N PHE A 213 5.84 10.81 -7.52
CA PHE A 213 4.93 11.57 -6.66
C PHE A 213 3.73 12.12 -7.44
N ASP A 214 2.50 11.87 -6.95
CA ASP A 214 1.24 12.29 -7.59
C ASP A 214 0.77 13.66 -7.05
N PRO A 215 0.69 14.73 -7.88
CA PRO A 215 0.10 16.01 -7.48
C PRO A 215 -1.41 15.88 -7.23
N LYS A 216 -1.90 16.29 -6.05
CA LYS A 216 -3.28 15.96 -5.60
C LYS A 216 -4.31 17.08 -5.67
N THR A 217 -3.88 18.29 -5.96
CA THR A 217 -4.74 19.49 -6.07
C THR A 217 -4.36 20.33 -7.28
N ASP A 218 -5.30 21.16 -7.74
CA ASP A 218 -5.05 22.10 -8.84
C ASP A 218 -4.04 23.20 -8.49
N ALA A 219 -3.80 23.42 -7.18
CA ALA A 219 -2.80 24.38 -6.69
C ALA A 219 -1.38 23.79 -6.65
N THR A 220 -1.26 22.45 -6.62
CA THR A 220 0.03 21.76 -6.50
C THR A 220 0.90 22.02 -7.72
N ASP A 221 2.15 22.45 -7.51
CA ASP A 221 3.15 22.62 -8.56
C ASP A 221 3.46 21.28 -9.27
N PRO A 222 3.03 21.10 -10.53
CA PRO A 222 3.24 19.85 -11.25
C PRO A 222 4.67 19.68 -11.75
N SER A 223 5.53 20.69 -11.62
CA SER A 223 6.95 20.59 -11.96
C SER A 223 7.80 19.86 -10.90
N LEU A 224 7.21 19.59 -9.73
CA LEU A 224 7.84 18.93 -8.59
C LEU A 224 9.03 19.72 -8.00
N GLY A 225 9.12 21.03 -8.29
CA GLY A 225 10.19 21.91 -7.82
C GLY A 225 10.42 21.85 -6.29
N PRO A 226 9.37 21.88 -5.45
CA PRO A 226 9.54 21.72 -4.00
C PRO A 226 10.18 20.40 -3.60
N LEU A 227 9.82 19.29 -4.26
CA LEU A 227 10.42 17.97 -4.00
C LEU A 227 11.87 17.93 -4.46
N GLN A 228 12.18 18.56 -5.61
CA GLN A 228 13.56 18.62 -6.13
C GLN A 228 14.47 19.40 -5.17
N ALA A 229 13.96 20.45 -4.53
CA ALA A 229 14.72 21.21 -3.53
C ALA A 229 15.11 20.34 -2.32
N VAL A 230 14.28 19.37 -1.93
CA VAL A 230 14.64 18.37 -0.92
C VAL A 230 15.73 17.44 -1.43
N ALA A 231 15.57 16.89 -2.63
CA ALA A 231 16.55 16.00 -3.24
C ALA A 231 17.93 16.67 -3.33
N ASP A 232 17.97 17.95 -3.73
CA ASP A 232 19.19 18.75 -3.79
C ASP A 232 19.81 18.97 -2.40
N ALA A 233 18.99 19.30 -1.39
CA ALA A 233 19.45 19.47 -0.01
C ALA A 233 20.01 18.17 0.60
N LEU A 234 19.52 17.00 0.17
CA LEU A 234 20.06 15.70 0.61
C LEU A 234 21.48 15.42 0.12
N GLU A 235 21.93 16.09 -0.95
CA GLU A 235 23.31 16.01 -1.47
C GLU A 235 24.30 16.87 -0.68
N ALA A 236 23.81 17.71 0.24
CA ALA A 236 24.65 18.60 1.02
C ALA A 236 25.67 17.82 1.88
N PRO A 237 26.88 18.37 2.09
CA PRO A 237 27.85 17.80 3.01
C PRO A 237 27.30 17.83 4.45
N ASP A 238 27.76 16.91 5.30
CA ASP A 238 27.26 16.76 6.69
C ASP A 238 27.24 18.08 7.45
N GLU A 239 28.23 18.95 7.26
CA GLU A 239 28.35 20.22 7.98
C GLU A 239 27.23 21.23 7.69
N THR A 240 26.57 21.15 6.52
CA THR A 240 25.48 22.07 6.13
C THR A 240 24.15 21.37 5.94
N LEU A 241 24.14 20.03 5.89
CA LEU A 241 22.99 19.18 5.62
C LEU A 241 21.72 19.60 6.39
N LEU A 242 21.78 19.69 7.72
CA LEU A 242 20.58 19.98 8.51
C LEU A 242 20.03 21.39 8.26
N ALA A 243 20.90 22.37 8.00
CA ALA A 243 20.47 23.73 7.69
C ALA A 243 19.84 23.83 6.30
N GLU A 244 20.36 23.09 5.32
CA GLU A 244 19.81 23.04 3.97
C GLU A 244 18.47 22.28 3.94
N LEU A 245 18.37 21.15 4.64
CA LEU A 245 17.11 20.41 4.78
C LEU A 245 16.04 21.21 5.53
N ASP A 246 16.38 21.85 6.66
CA ASP A 246 15.43 22.66 7.42
C ASP A 246 14.91 23.86 6.62
N ALA A 247 15.62 24.32 5.58
CA ALA A 247 15.12 25.38 4.71
C ALA A 247 13.92 24.93 3.84
N VAL A 248 13.75 23.62 3.60
CA VAL A 248 12.78 23.06 2.63
C VAL A 248 11.83 22.03 3.23
N ILE A 249 12.16 21.45 4.40
CA ILE A 249 11.32 20.52 5.17
C ILE A 249 11.28 20.99 6.62
N ASP A 250 10.12 20.88 7.26
CA ASP A 250 10.03 21.00 8.72
C ASP A 250 10.66 19.75 9.38
N LEU A 251 11.95 19.83 9.72
CA LEU A 251 12.68 18.70 10.30
C LEU A 251 12.15 18.27 11.67
N ASP A 252 11.56 19.18 12.45
CA ASP A 252 10.98 18.80 13.73
C ASP A 252 9.72 17.97 13.53
N ALA A 253 8.82 18.42 12.65
CA ALA A 253 7.63 17.66 12.28
C ALA A 253 7.99 16.32 11.63
N PHE A 254 9.02 16.29 10.77
CA PHE A 254 9.50 15.05 10.15
C PHE A 254 10.03 14.05 11.19
N ASN A 255 10.80 14.50 12.19
CA ASN A 255 11.27 13.61 13.26
C ASN A 255 10.10 13.04 14.07
N THR A 256 9.02 13.79 14.31
CA THR A 256 7.79 13.24 14.91
C THR A 256 7.19 12.19 14.01
N TYR A 257 7.03 12.49 12.72
CA TYR A 257 6.43 11.60 11.73
C TYR A 257 7.16 10.26 11.65
N TRP A 258 8.48 10.34 11.48
CA TRP A 258 9.33 9.17 11.39
C TRP A 258 9.34 8.36 12.69
N ALA A 259 9.42 9.02 13.86
CA ALA A 259 9.32 8.33 15.14
C ALA A 259 7.95 7.66 15.34
N MET A 260 6.87 8.26 14.86
CA MET A 260 5.54 7.66 14.91
C MET A 260 5.41 6.46 13.97
N GLU A 261 5.93 6.52 12.74
CA GLU A 261 6.01 5.34 11.85
C GLU A 261 6.75 4.19 12.53
N VAL A 262 7.86 4.48 13.21
CA VAL A 262 8.54 3.50 14.05
C VAL A 262 7.62 3.04 15.17
N LEU A 263 7.03 3.89 16.01
CA LEU A 263 6.23 3.45 17.16
C LEU A 263 5.05 2.55 16.77
N VAL A 264 4.32 2.88 15.71
CA VAL A 264 3.20 2.05 15.25
C VAL A 264 3.63 0.86 14.40
N GLY A 265 4.91 0.74 14.05
CA GLY A 265 5.43 -0.34 13.22
C GLY A 265 4.95 -0.25 11.76
N HIS A 266 4.94 0.95 11.19
CA HIS A 266 4.49 1.18 9.81
C HIS A 266 5.57 0.84 8.78
N THR A 267 5.80 -0.45 8.59
CA THR A 267 6.88 -0.95 7.72
C THR A 267 6.59 -0.73 6.23
N ASP A 268 5.33 -0.51 5.86
CA ASP A 268 4.91 -0.08 4.52
C ASP A 268 4.74 1.45 4.39
N GLY A 269 5.23 2.22 5.37
CA GLY A 269 5.24 3.69 5.35
C GLY A 269 6.44 4.26 4.61
N TYR A 270 6.69 5.56 4.74
CA TYR A 270 7.83 6.23 4.09
C TYR A 270 9.15 5.66 4.57
N ALA A 271 9.34 5.57 5.89
CA ALA A 271 10.60 5.15 6.48
C ALA A 271 10.87 3.64 6.29
N GLY A 272 9.83 2.84 6.01
CA GLY A 272 9.95 1.39 5.80
C GLY A 272 9.97 0.95 4.33
N ASN A 273 9.13 1.52 3.47
CA ASN A 273 8.96 1.09 2.08
C ASN A 273 8.81 2.25 1.09
N THR A 274 9.13 3.48 1.52
CA THR A 274 8.95 4.71 0.71
C THR A 274 7.53 4.81 0.15
N ASN A 275 6.53 4.39 0.92
CA ASN A 275 5.15 4.21 0.47
C ASN A 275 4.14 4.80 1.48
N ASN A 276 2.87 4.93 1.08
CA ASN A 276 1.76 5.30 1.95
C ASN A 276 1.94 6.62 2.74
N PHE A 277 2.32 7.70 2.05
CA PHE A 277 2.44 9.01 2.69
C PHE A 277 2.02 10.14 1.76
N TYR A 278 1.74 11.29 2.35
CA TYR A 278 1.60 12.55 1.63
C TYR A 278 2.67 13.52 2.13
N VAL A 279 3.06 14.46 1.27
CA VAL A 279 3.79 15.65 1.68
C VAL A 279 3.00 16.89 1.27
N TYR A 280 2.87 17.84 2.20
CA TYR A 280 2.19 19.10 1.98
C TYR A 280 3.12 20.28 2.23
N ARG A 281 3.10 21.27 1.34
CA ARG A 281 3.83 22.52 1.50
C ARG A 281 2.82 23.67 1.60
N PRO A 282 2.36 24.03 2.81
CA PRO A 282 1.45 25.16 3.00
C PRO A 282 2.12 26.51 2.69
N ASP A 283 3.44 26.60 2.94
CA ASP A 283 4.23 27.80 2.70
C ASP A 283 5.63 27.43 2.17
N ASP A 284 6.71 27.61 2.92
CA ASP A 284 8.07 27.40 2.40
C ASP A 284 8.60 25.99 2.62
N ARG A 285 8.10 25.29 3.63
CA ARG A 285 8.58 23.96 4.06
C ARG A 285 7.54 22.88 3.83
N LEU A 286 8.00 21.69 3.44
CA LEU A 286 7.18 20.48 3.38
C LEU A 286 6.98 19.89 4.77
N VAL A 287 5.80 19.32 5.00
CA VAL A 287 5.46 18.48 6.15
C VAL A 287 4.97 17.12 5.66
N PHE A 288 5.28 16.06 6.40
CA PHE A 288 4.82 14.70 6.12
C PHE A 288 3.48 14.42 6.79
N LEU A 289 2.64 13.67 6.09
CA LEU A 289 1.27 13.36 6.49
C LEU A 289 1.01 11.85 6.32
N PRO A 290 0.50 11.15 7.35
CA PRO A 290 0.30 9.70 7.30
C PRO A 290 -0.87 9.36 6.38
N TRP A 291 -0.75 8.29 5.61
CA TRP A 291 -1.83 7.76 4.78
C TRP A 291 -1.70 6.24 4.67
N GLY A 292 -2.73 5.52 4.19
CA GLY A 292 -2.60 4.08 3.92
C GLY A 292 -2.09 3.24 5.10
N ILE A 293 -2.42 3.63 6.34
CA ILE A 293 -1.85 3.04 7.56
C ILE A 293 -2.59 1.77 8.02
N ASP A 294 -3.01 0.89 7.11
CA ASP A 294 -3.69 -0.36 7.46
C ASP A 294 -2.72 -1.49 7.83
N MET A 295 -1.46 -1.41 7.42
CA MET A 295 -0.37 -2.31 7.84
C MET A 295 0.47 -1.70 8.97
N ILE A 296 -0.15 -1.52 10.13
CA ILE A 296 0.50 -1.08 11.38
C ILE A 296 0.11 -1.99 12.56
N PHE A 297 0.80 -1.89 13.68
CA PHE A 297 0.67 -2.78 14.85
C PHE A 297 0.87 -4.26 14.49
N ILE A 298 1.89 -4.52 13.68
CA ILE A 298 2.29 -5.86 13.24
C ILE A 298 3.81 -5.98 13.31
N ASP A 299 4.32 -7.12 13.76
CA ASP A 299 5.75 -7.44 13.69
C ASP A 299 6.06 -8.11 12.35
N TYR A 300 6.02 -7.31 11.28
CA TYR A 300 6.21 -7.78 9.90
C TYR A 300 7.08 -6.80 9.11
N ARG A 301 8.23 -7.27 8.62
CA ARG A 301 9.25 -6.47 7.92
C ARG A 301 9.68 -7.13 6.61
N PRO A 302 8.84 -7.09 5.57
CA PRO A 302 9.14 -7.76 4.31
C PRO A 302 10.06 -6.95 3.39
N PHE A 303 10.33 -5.69 3.72
CA PHE A 303 10.94 -4.71 2.82
C PHE A 303 12.43 -4.48 3.06
N GLY A 304 13.09 -5.41 3.77
CA GLY A 304 14.50 -5.34 4.13
C GLY A 304 14.84 -4.17 5.06
N GLY A 305 16.15 -3.88 5.18
CA GLY A 305 16.69 -2.85 6.07
C GLY A 305 17.32 -3.46 7.32
N ASP A 306 17.35 -2.68 8.41
CA ASP A 306 17.93 -3.12 9.68
C ASP A 306 17.01 -4.10 10.43
N ASP A 307 17.61 -5.15 11.02
CA ASP A 307 16.91 -6.13 11.84
C ASP A 307 16.35 -5.55 13.15
N ARG A 308 16.68 -4.30 13.50
CA ARG A 308 16.09 -3.56 14.62
C ARG A 308 14.85 -2.79 14.21
N GLN A 309 13.79 -2.91 14.99
CA GLN A 309 12.51 -2.26 14.72
C GLN A 309 12.55 -0.74 14.90
N ALA A 310 13.48 -0.21 15.70
CA ALA A 310 13.61 1.21 16.00
C ALA A 310 14.38 2.03 14.95
N VAL A 311 14.99 1.39 13.95
CA VAL A 311 15.87 2.06 12.98
C VAL A 311 15.15 2.52 11.72
N MET A 312 14.09 1.82 11.26
CA MET A 312 13.37 1.99 9.98
C MET A 312 13.79 3.25 9.19
N ALA A 313 14.69 3.11 8.22
CA ALA A 313 15.26 4.26 7.51
C ALA A 313 15.54 3.94 6.03
N ASN A 314 14.62 3.22 5.38
CA ASN A 314 14.75 2.89 3.96
C ASN A 314 14.57 4.14 3.07
N GLY A 315 13.71 5.08 3.47
CA GLY A 315 13.57 6.37 2.80
C GLY A 315 14.82 7.25 2.96
N ARG A 316 15.23 7.91 1.86
CA ARG A 316 16.49 8.65 1.75
C ARG A 316 16.64 9.76 2.80
N LEU A 317 15.56 10.47 3.15
CA LEU A 317 15.59 11.50 4.19
C LEU A 317 15.87 10.90 5.57
N ALA A 318 15.13 9.86 5.96
CA ALA A 318 15.33 9.14 7.22
C ALA A 318 16.76 8.56 7.29
N ARG A 319 17.21 7.92 6.20
CA ARG A 319 18.56 7.39 6.03
C ARG A 319 19.64 8.46 6.24
N ARG A 320 19.47 9.62 5.62
CA ARG A 320 20.48 10.68 5.70
C ARG A 320 20.55 11.27 7.10
N LEU A 321 19.41 11.39 7.79
CA LEU A 321 19.33 11.89 9.16
C LEU A 321 19.87 10.90 10.19
N ILE A 322 19.57 9.60 10.08
CA ILE A 322 20.04 8.59 11.05
C ILE A 322 21.56 8.38 10.99
N LEU A 323 22.17 8.60 9.83
CA LEU A 323 23.62 8.56 9.64
C LEU A 323 24.31 9.85 10.11
N HIS A 324 23.58 10.97 10.16
CA HIS A 324 24.09 12.23 10.68
C HIS A 324 24.04 12.26 12.22
N PRO A 325 25.14 12.57 12.94
CA PRO A 325 25.17 12.49 14.41
C PRO A 325 24.08 13.30 15.13
N GLU A 326 23.84 14.54 14.68
CA GLU A 326 22.81 15.40 15.26
C GLU A 326 21.40 15.00 14.82
N GLY A 327 21.24 14.48 13.60
CA GLY A 327 19.94 14.01 13.09
C GLY A 327 19.48 12.78 13.84
N ARG A 328 20.37 11.82 14.03
CA ARG A 328 20.15 10.64 14.88
C ARG A 328 19.79 11.00 16.30
N ALA A 329 20.52 11.93 16.92
CA ALA A 329 20.24 12.36 18.30
C ALA A 329 18.85 13.01 18.42
N ALA A 330 18.43 13.80 17.42
CA ALA A 330 17.10 14.40 17.38
C ALA A 330 16.00 13.34 17.26
N PHE A 331 16.15 12.37 16.36
CA PHE A 331 15.23 11.26 16.19
C PHE A 331 15.11 10.41 17.46
N GLU A 332 16.24 10.01 18.06
CA GLU A 332 16.26 9.24 19.30
C GLU A 332 15.58 9.98 20.46
N ALA A 333 15.79 11.29 20.57
CA ALA A 333 15.14 12.11 21.59
C ALA A 333 13.62 12.16 21.38
N ARG A 334 13.18 12.37 20.12
CA ARG A 334 11.76 12.41 19.76
C ARG A 334 11.06 11.06 19.98
N LEU A 335 11.75 9.95 19.68
CA LEU A 335 11.22 8.60 19.94
C LEU A 335 11.01 8.34 21.44
N ARG A 336 11.97 8.75 22.29
CA ARG A 336 11.82 8.69 23.77
C ARG A 336 10.66 9.57 24.26
N GLU A 337 10.56 10.80 23.75
CA GLU A 337 9.48 11.72 24.09
C GLU A 337 8.10 11.14 23.77
N LEU A 338 7.91 10.58 22.58
CA LEU A 338 6.63 10.04 22.15
C LEU A 338 6.24 8.75 22.90
N LEU A 339 7.22 7.91 23.26
CA LEU A 339 6.97 6.80 24.18
C LEU A 339 6.42 7.29 25.52
N ASP A 340 6.92 8.41 26.05
CA ASP A 340 6.51 8.91 27.36
C ASP A 340 5.20 9.71 27.32
N THR A 341 4.86 10.30 26.17
CA THR A 341 3.74 11.27 26.06
C THR A 341 2.54 10.76 25.29
N VAL A 342 2.75 9.86 24.31
CA VAL A 342 1.72 9.41 23.36
C VAL A 342 1.41 7.93 23.51
N TRP A 343 2.40 7.09 23.81
CA TRP A 343 2.24 5.63 23.92
C TRP A 343 1.71 5.16 25.29
N ASP A 344 0.46 5.50 25.63
CA ASP A 344 -0.19 5.02 26.85
C ASP A 344 -0.89 3.68 26.61
N GLU A 345 -0.31 2.58 27.09
CA GLU A 345 -0.79 1.23 26.78
C GLU A 345 -2.23 0.98 27.24
N ASP A 346 -2.60 1.44 28.44
CA ASP A 346 -3.94 1.24 29.00
C ASP A 346 -5.00 1.99 28.17
N THR A 347 -4.71 3.22 27.75
CA THR A 347 -5.58 4.03 26.88
C THR A 347 -5.72 3.38 25.51
N LEU A 348 -4.62 2.91 24.92
CA LEU A 348 -4.65 2.25 23.61
C LEU A 348 -5.45 0.95 23.64
N LEU A 349 -5.29 0.13 24.67
CA LEU A 349 -6.08 -1.09 24.86
C LEU A 349 -7.57 -0.77 25.04
N ALA A 350 -7.91 0.27 25.80
CA ALA A 350 -9.30 0.71 25.96
C ALA A 350 -9.91 1.21 24.63
N SER A 351 -9.14 1.92 23.81
CA SER A 351 -9.57 2.36 22.48
C SER A 351 -9.83 1.18 21.54
N ILE A 352 -8.97 0.15 21.56
CA ILE A 352 -9.18 -1.09 20.79
C ILE A 352 -10.49 -1.76 21.21
N ASP A 353 -10.73 -1.90 22.50
CA ASP A 353 -11.95 -2.53 23.04
C ASP A 353 -13.22 -1.74 22.64
N ALA A 354 -13.14 -0.41 22.66
CA ALA A 354 -14.26 0.45 22.24
C ALA A 354 -14.57 0.31 20.73
N MET A 355 -13.55 0.30 19.88
CA MET A 355 -13.72 0.12 18.43
C MET A 355 -14.24 -1.28 18.08
N GLU A 356 -13.77 -2.33 18.76
CA GLU A 356 -14.30 -3.68 18.61
C GLU A 356 -15.78 -3.73 19.01
N ALA A 357 -16.15 -3.16 20.15
CA ALA A 357 -17.53 -3.13 20.63
C ALA A 357 -18.47 -2.38 19.67
N LEU A 358 -18.01 -1.29 19.06
CA LEU A 358 -18.78 -0.50 18.09
C LEU A 358 -19.09 -1.30 16.81
N THR A 359 -18.12 -2.06 16.32
CA THR A 359 -18.22 -2.75 15.02
C THR A 359 -18.79 -4.17 15.13
N ALA A 360 -18.73 -4.80 16.30
CA ALA A 360 -19.23 -6.15 16.55
C ALA A 360 -20.68 -6.40 16.09
N PRO A 361 -21.66 -5.48 16.25
CA PRO A 361 -23.05 -5.75 15.87
C PRO A 361 -23.29 -5.95 14.37
N VAL A 362 -22.44 -5.36 13.53
CA VAL A 362 -22.57 -5.36 12.05
C VAL A 362 -21.49 -6.18 11.37
N THR A 363 -20.45 -6.59 12.10
CA THR A 363 -19.38 -7.44 11.55
C THR A 363 -19.84 -8.90 11.52
N ARG A 364 -19.99 -9.47 10.32
CA ARG A 364 -20.38 -10.87 10.14
C ARG A 364 -19.17 -11.73 9.80
N ASN A 365 -18.88 -12.75 10.61
CA ASN A 365 -17.95 -13.85 10.34
C ASN A 365 -16.67 -13.45 9.56
N ARG A 366 -15.92 -12.44 10.02
CA ARG A 366 -14.58 -12.17 9.48
C ARG A 366 -13.59 -13.21 10.04
N SER A 367 -13.20 -14.16 9.19
CA SER A 367 -12.13 -15.10 9.52
C SER A 367 -10.87 -14.33 9.93
N GLY A 368 -10.18 -14.78 10.99
CA GLY A 368 -8.96 -14.15 11.49
C GLY A 368 -9.15 -12.95 12.42
N GLN A 369 -10.33 -12.30 12.47
CA GLN A 369 -10.52 -11.04 13.20
C GLN A 369 -10.08 -11.10 14.68
N ALA A 370 -10.49 -12.13 15.42
CA ALA A 370 -10.10 -12.28 16.83
C ALA A 370 -8.58 -12.45 17.01
N SER A 371 -7.92 -13.14 16.07
CA SER A 371 -6.47 -13.32 16.06
C SER A 371 -5.76 -12.00 15.75
N ASP A 372 -6.25 -11.24 14.77
CA ASP A 372 -5.69 -9.94 14.41
C ASP A 372 -5.86 -8.92 15.52
N LEU A 373 -7.03 -8.88 16.18
CA LEU A 373 -7.26 -8.02 17.34
C LEU A 373 -6.30 -8.35 18.48
N GLU A 374 -6.07 -9.64 18.77
CA GLU A 374 -5.09 -10.01 19.81
C GLU A 374 -3.67 -9.63 19.40
N GLN A 375 -3.28 -9.81 18.13
CA GLN A 375 -1.97 -9.34 17.64
C GLN A 375 -1.78 -7.84 17.86
N VAL A 376 -2.80 -7.01 17.57
CA VAL A 376 -2.74 -5.56 17.84
C VAL A 376 -2.54 -5.29 19.34
N ARG A 377 -3.26 -6.01 20.22
CA ARG A 377 -3.11 -5.85 21.68
C ARG A 377 -1.74 -6.29 22.18
N GLU A 378 -1.22 -7.41 21.68
CA GLU A 378 0.12 -7.90 22.01
C GLU A 378 1.20 -6.92 21.56
N PHE A 379 1.07 -6.36 20.35
CA PHE A 379 1.94 -5.31 19.86
C PHE A 379 1.94 -4.12 20.81
N VAL A 380 0.76 -3.60 21.18
CA VAL A 380 0.64 -2.45 22.11
C VAL A 380 1.36 -2.71 23.44
N ARG A 381 1.12 -3.87 24.06
CA ARG A 381 1.73 -4.25 25.35
C ARG A 381 3.25 -4.41 25.25
N GLY A 382 3.75 -4.93 24.13
CA GLY A 382 5.17 -5.23 23.94
C GLY A 382 6.01 -4.06 23.42
N ARG A 383 5.39 -3.09 22.73
CA ARG A 383 6.11 -2.12 21.90
C ARG A 383 7.16 -1.31 22.65
N ARG A 384 6.80 -0.81 23.83
CA ARG A 384 7.72 -0.02 24.66
C ARG A 384 8.99 -0.79 24.97
N ALA A 385 8.87 -2.05 25.36
CA ALA A 385 10.03 -2.88 25.70
C ALA A 385 10.96 -3.10 24.50
N VAL A 386 10.38 -3.37 23.32
CA VAL A 386 11.13 -3.54 22.06
C VAL A 386 11.91 -2.27 21.72
N ILE A 387 11.25 -1.12 21.72
CA ILE A 387 11.92 0.14 21.36
C ILE A 387 13.02 0.47 22.38
N LEU A 388 12.74 0.36 23.68
CA LEU A 388 13.73 0.68 24.71
C LEU A 388 14.98 -0.20 24.66
N ASP A 389 14.84 -1.48 24.26
CA ASP A 389 15.98 -2.40 24.12
C ASP A 389 16.92 -2.00 22.97
N GLU A 390 16.36 -1.44 21.90
CA GLU A 390 17.12 -1.06 20.70
C GLU A 390 17.63 0.38 20.70
N LEU A 391 17.01 1.28 21.49
CA LEU A 391 17.26 2.73 21.52
C LEU A 391 18.74 3.11 21.56
N ASP A 392 19.52 2.50 22.46
CA ASP A 392 20.93 2.86 22.67
C ASP A 392 21.86 2.36 21.54
N THR A 393 21.31 1.60 20.59
CA THR A 393 22.04 1.06 19.44
C THR A 393 21.60 1.67 18.10
N ILE A 394 20.58 2.54 18.09
CA ILE A 394 20.04 3.13 16.86
C ILE A 394 21.17 3.74 16.02
N GLY A 395 21.19 3.42 14.73
CA GLY A 395 22.19 3.92 13.77
C GLY A 395 23.65 3.51 14.06
N LEU A 396 23.93 2.68 15.06
CA LEU A 396 25.26 2.09 15.26
C LEU A 396 25.38 0.84 14.40
N GLY A 397 26.43 0.79 13.58
CA GLY A 397 26.71 -0.35 12.72
C GLY A 397 25.68 -0.59 11.62
N TRP A 398 24.82 0.40 11.32
CA TRP A 398 23.91 0.30 10.20
C TRP A 398 24.68 0.50 8.90
N ASP A 399 24.83 -0.58 8.14
CA ASP A 399 25.58 -0.67 6.89
C ASP A 399 24.74 -1.24 5.74
N ALA A 400 23.43 -1.42 5.94
CA ALA A 400 22.51 -1.88 4.89
C ALA A 400 22.60 -0.93 3.70
N ASP A 401 22.71 -1.46 2.48
CA ASP A 401 22.75 -0.63 1.28
C ASP A 401 21.45 0.19 1.11
N PRO A 402 21.49 1.34 0.39
CA PRO A 402 20.28 1.99 -0.06
C PRO A 402 19.43 0.98 -0.82
N ARG A 403 18.13 1.02 -0.58
CA ARG A 403 17.21 0.13 -1.28
C ARG A 403 17.16 0.48 -2.77
N ASP A 404 17.28 -0.54 -3.62
CA ASP A 404 17.02 -0.42 -5.05
C ASP A 404 15.53 -0.23 -5.34
N PRO A 405 15.19 0.43 -6.47
CA PRO A 405 13.79 0.57 -6.84
C PRO A 405 13.16 -0.81 -6.98
N PRO A 406 11.91 -1.04 -6.56
CA PRO A 406 11.23 -2.30 -6.78
C PRO A 406 10.83 -2.49 -8.26
N CYS A 407 11.61 -1.95 -9.20
CA CYS A 407 11.33 -2.02 -10.62
C CYS A 407 11.94 -3.28 -11.23
N LEU A 408 11.16 -4.00 -12.04
CA LEU A 408 11.59 -5.19 -12.75
C LEU A 408 12.52 -4.81 -13.90
N ASP A 409 13.73 -5.37 -13.87
CA ASP A 409 14.74 -5.17 -14.91
C ASP A 409 14.81 -6.37 -15.86
N PRO A 410 15.02 -6.15 -17.17
CA PRO A 410 15.34 -7.23 -18.10
C PRO A 410 16.68 -7.86 -17.71
N VAL A 411 16.68 -9.15 -17.42
CA VAL A 411 17.86 -9.94 -17.04
C VAL A 411 18.20 -11.03 -18.05
N GLY A 412 17.40 -11.16 -19.11
CA GLY A 412 17.60 -12.19 -20.10
C GLY A 412 16.41 -12.39 -21.04
N THR A 413 16.45 -13.51 -21.76
CA THR A 413 15.40 -13.92 -22.69
C THR A 413 15.02 -15.39 -22.50
N VAL A 414 13.79 -15.70 -22.88
CA VAL A 414 13.25 -17.06 -22.91
C VAL A 414 12.94 -17.47 -24.35
N ASP A 415 13.29 -18.70 -24.71
CA ASP A 415 12.88 -19.36 -25.94
C ASP A 415 12.34 -20.77 -25.63
N LEU A 416 11.02 -20.88 -25.54
CA LEU A 416 10.31 -22.10 -25.19
C LEU A 416 9.65 -22.70 -26.43
N VAL A 417 10.08 -23.88 -26.85
CA VAL A 417 9.40 -24.70 -27.86
C VAL A 417 8.61 -25.80 -27.16
N PHE A 418 7.35 -26.02 -27.52
CA PHE A 418 6.50 -27.00 -26.84
C PHE A 418 5.58 -27.78 -27.79
N GLN A 419 5.21 -28.97 -27.32
CA GLN A 419 4.11 -29.79 -27.78
C GLN A 419 3.31 -30.20 -26.54
N ALA A 420 2.29 -29.42 -26.22
CA ALA A 420 1.49 -29.56 -25.03
C ALA A 420 0.31 -30.50 -25.25
N GLN A 421 0.06 -31.41 -24.30
CA GLN A 421 -1.18 -32.19 -24.30
C GLN A 421 -2.33 -31.39 -23.68
N VAL A 422 -3.51 -31.48 -24.29
CA VAL A 422 -4.73 -30.86 -23.78
C VAL A 422 -5.28 -31.73 -22.66
N GLY A 423 -5.28 -31.19 -21.44
CA GLY A 423 -5.58 -31.92 -20.21
C GLY A 423 -4.39 -32.75 -19.70
N GLY A 424 -4.05 -32.59 -18.42
CA GLY A 424 -2.95 -33.28 -17.73
C GLY A 424 -2.95 -33.00 -16.24
N GLN A 425 -2.09 -33.67 -15.46
CA GLN A 425 -1.87 -33.39 -14.04
C GLN A 425 -0.37 -33.18 -13.78
N ILE A 426 -0.07 -32.34 -12.79
CA ILE A 426 1.27 -32.14 -12.24
C ILE A 426 1.79 -33.50 -11.74
N PRO A 427 3.04 -33.92 -12.09
CA PRO A 427 4.20 -33.09 -12.46
C PRO A 427 4.53 -33.04 -13.96
N TRP A 428 3.55 -32.72 -14.82
CA TRP A 428 3.80 -32.36 -16.23
C TRP A 428 4.45 -33.48 -17.06
N VAL A 429 4.08 -34.73 -16.82
CA VAL A 429 4.70 -35.92 -17.46
C VAL A 429 4.18 -36.19 -18.89
N ALA A 430 3.41 -35.26 -19.45
CA ALA A 430 2.75 -35.36 -20.73
C ALA A 430 3.24 -34.25 -21.68
N GLY A 431 3.20 -34.52 -22.99
CA GLY A 431 3.76 -33.60 -23.99
C GLY A 431 5.28 -33.57 -24.01
N SER A 432 5.85 -32.52 -24.59
CA SER A 432 7.29 -32.26 -24.60
C SER A 432 7.57 -30.76 -24.68
N SER A 433 8.63 -30.30 -24.05
CA SER A 433 9.12 -28.92 -24.18
C SER A 433 10.64 -28.86 -24.21
N THR A 434 11.16 -27.83 -24.87
CA THR A 434 12.55 -27.38 -24.77
C THR A 434 12.53 -25.90 -24.42
N LEU A 435 13.07 -25.56 -23.26
CA LEU A 435 13.22 -24.21 -22.76
C LEU A 435 14.69 -23.81 -22.88
N THR A 436 14.98 -22.75 -23.63
CA THR A 436 16.29 -22.08 -23.57
C THR A 436 16.14 -20.83 -22.74
N LEU A 437 16.88 -20.75 -21.65
CA LEU A 437 16.96 -19.55 -20.81
C LEU A 437 18.34 -18.93 -21.00
N SER A 438 18.37 -17.70 -21.52
CA SER A 438 19.59 -16.92 -21.69
C SER A 438 19.55 -15.77 -20.68
N LEU A 439 20.21 -15.95 -19.54
CA LEU A 439 20.38 -14.91 -18.52
C LEU A 439 21.71 -14.20 -18.70
N ASP A 440 21.77 -12.93 -18.33
CA ASP A 440 23.00 -12.16 -18.35
C ASP A 440 24.09 -12.87 -17.52
N ASP A 441 25.31 -12.93 -18.09
CA ASP A 441 26.50 -13.54 -17.48
C ASP A 441 26.43 -15.03 -17.10
N GLN A 442 25.42 -15.78 -17.59
CA GLN A 442 25.33 -17.24 -17.46
C GLN A 442 25.37 -17.95 -18.83
N PRO A 443 25.88 -19.20 -18.91
CA PRO A 443 25.74 -19.98 -20.13
C PRO A 443 24.26 -20.30 -20.39
N ASP A 444 23.87 -20.38 -21.67
CA ASP A 444 22.51 -20.78 -22.05
C ASP A 444 22.19 -22.17 -21.47
N ASP A 445 21.14 -22.22 -20.66
CA ASP A 445 20.60 -23.48 -20.15
C ASP A 445 19.50 -23.97 -21.10
N VAL A 446 19.75 -25.12 -21.73
CA VAL A 446 18.75 -25.82 -22.55
C VAL A 446 18.14 -26.94 -21.73
N LEU A 447 16.89 -26.74 -21.37
CA LEU A 447 16.13 -27.52 -20.41
C LEU A 447 15.03 -28.28 -21.17
N ALA A 448 14.91 -29.60 -20.98
CA ALA A 448 13.88 -30.42 -21.63
C ALA A 448 12.87 -30.95 -20.62
N GLY A 449 11.57 -30.84 -20.93
CA GLY A 449 10.48 -31.17 -20.02
C GLY A 449 9.23 -31.67 -20.72
N GLY A 450 8.11 -31.68 -20.00
CA GLY A 450 6.77 -31.86 -20.55
C GLY A 450 5.99 -30.55 -20.58
N ALA A 451 4.90 -30.53 -21.35
CA ALA A 451 4.02 -29.38 -21.48
C ALA A 451 2.57 -29.83 -21.48
N ILE A 452 1.72 -29.12 -20.75
CA ILE A 452 0.27 -29.32 -20.81
C ILE A 452 -0.42 -27.99 -21.03
N VAL A 453 -1.63 -28.06 -21.60
CA VAL A 453 -2.56 -26.94 -21.66
C VAL A 453 -3.87 -27.38 -21.00
N ASP A 454 -4.31 -26.63 -19.99
CA ASP A 454 -5.70 -26.73 -19.53
C ASP A 454 -6.55 -25.76 -20.37
N PRO A 455 -7.46 -26.23 -21.24
CA PRO A 455 -8.26 -25.34 -22.08
C PRO A 455 -9.38 -24.60 -21.32
N GLY A 456 -9.70 -25.00 -20.07
CA GLY A 456 -10.68 -24.30 -19.23
C GLY A 456 -10.09 -23.07 -18.53
N GLU A 457 -8.78 -23.10 -18.26
CA GLU A 457 -8.03 -22.03 -17.59
C GLU A 457 -6.93 -21.43 -18.50
N ALA A 458 -6.74 -21.98 -19.70
CA ALA A 458 -5.75 -21.59 -20.71
C ALA A 458 -4.30 -21.45 -20.18
N ILE A 459 -3.90 -22.34 -19.26
CA ILE A 459 -2.56 -22.36 -18.67
C ILE A 459 -1.61 -23.18 -19.54
N LEU A 460 -0.47 -22.61 -19.94
CA LEU A 460 0.70 -23.36 -20.41
C LEU A 460 1.70 -23.49 -19.27
N ALA A 461 2.10 -24.72 -18.97
CA ALA A 461 3.18 -24.98 -18.02
C ALA A 461 4.22 -25.92 -18.60
N THR A 462 5.49 -25.57 -18.40
CA THR A 462 6.65 -26.40 -18.74
C THR A 462 7.56 -26.50 -17.53
N GLY A 463 7.99 -27.70 -17.15
CA GLY A 463 8.86 -27.92 -15.99
C GLY A 463 10.11 -28.71 -16.34
N VAL A 464 11.26 -28.31 -15.78
CA VAL A 464 12.53 -29.05 -15.93
C VAL A 464 13.20 -29.24 -14.58
N ALA A 465 13.75 -30.43 -14.36
CA ALA A 465 14.47 -30.74 -13.13
C ALA A 465 15.81 -29.98 -13.06
N VAL A 466 16.05 -29.33 -11.93
CA VAL A 466 17.30 -28.68 -11.54
C VAL A 466 17.81 -29.31 -10.24
N ASP A 467 19.05 -29.01 -9.83
CA ASP A 467 19.59 -29.53 -8.57
C ASP A 467 18.77 -29.02 -7.38
N GLY A 468 17.96 -29.91 -6.78
CA GLY A 468 17.09 -29.59 -5.63
C GLY A 468 15.61 -29.41 -5.96
N GLY A 469 15.22 -29.36 -7.24
CA GLY A 469 13.85 -28.94 -7.59
C GLY A 469 13.47 -28.99 -9.06
N TYR A 470 12.44 -28.22 -9.44
CA TYR A 470 12.03 -27.98 -10.83
C TYR A 470 11.94 -26.50 -11.14
N LEU A 471 12.48 -26.07 -12.28
CA LEU A 471 12.19 -24.76 -12.86
C LEU A 471 10.96 -24.87 -13.74
N VAL A 472 9.91 -24.11 -13.44
CA VAL A 472 8.63 -24.13 -14.14
C VAL A 472 8.35 -22.76 -14.74
N VAL A 473 8.12 -22.70 -16.05
CA VAL A 473 7.44 -21.56 -16.67
C VAL A 473 5.96 -21.85 -16.62
N TYR A 474 5.23 -21.00 -15.89
CA TYR A 474 3.78 -20.97 -15.86
C TYR A 474 3.33 -19.75 -16.66
N ALA A 475 2.38 -19.88 -17.59
CA ALA A 475 1.81 -18.77 -18.34
C ALA A 475 0.29 -18.91 -18.45
N ASP A 476 -0.42 -17.89 -17.98
CA ASP A 476 -1.87 -17.75 -18.09
C ASP A 476 -2.22 -17.06 -19.42
N LEU A 477 -2.94 -17.78 -20.29
CA LEU A 477 -3.28 -17.36 -21.65
C LEU A 477 -4.81 -17.20 -21.80
N GLU A 478 -5.26 -16.70 -22.94
CA GLU A 478 -6.68 -16.75 -23.31
C GLU A 478 -6.92 -17.90 -24.29
N PRO A 479 -8.16 -18.41 -24.38
CA PRO A 479 -8.51 -19.39 -25.41
C PRO A 479 -8.18 -18.94 -26.84
N ALA A 480 -8.21 -17.63 -27.10
CA ALA A 480 -7.85 -17.05 -28.40
C ALA A 480 -6.34 -17.12 -28.70
N ASP A 481 -5.49 -17.04 -27.68
CA ASP A 481 -4.02 -17.12 -27.82
C ASP A 481 -3.58 -18.53 -28.26
N LEU A 482 -4.42 -19.53 -28.05
CA LEU A 482 -4.18 -20.93 -28.39
C LEU A 482 -4.61 -21.28 -29.83
N GLU A 483 -5.18 -20.34 -30.58
CA GLU A 483 -5.51 -20.55 -31.99
C GLU A 483 -4.25 -20.54 -32.87
N VAL A 484 -4.26 -21.28 -33.99
CA VAL A 484 -3.10 -21.33 -34.91
C VAL A 484 -2.78 -19.95 -35.46
N GLY A 485 -1.58 -19.46 -35.20
CA GLY A 485 -1.17 -18.11 -35.56
C GLY A 485 -0.01 -17.60 -34.71
N THR A 486 0.32 -16.33 -34.89
CA THR A 486 1.27 -15.62 -34.04
C THR A 486 0.50 -14.56 -33.25
N HIS A 487 0.68 -14.59 -31.94
CA HIS A 487 -0.02 -13.76 -30.97
C HIS A 487 1.01 -13.00 -30.13
N ALA A 488 0.76 -11.72 -29.92
CA ALA A 488 1.48 -10.96 -28.92
C ALA A 488 0.90 -11.34 -27.55
N LEU A 489 1.77 -11.75 -26.63
CA LEU A 489 1.41 -12.03 -25.26
C LEU A 489 1.88 -10.89 -24.38
N ASP A 490 0.91 -10.13 -23.86
CA ASP A 490 1.14 -9.26 -22.72
C ASP A 490 1.06 -10.12 -21.46
N LEU A 491 2.19 -10.80 -21.16
CA LEU A 491 2.33 -11.59 -19.95
C LEU A 491 2.49 -10.72 -18.69
N ARG A 492 2.38 -9.39 -18.84
CA ARG A 492 2.52 -8.42 -17.78
C ARG A 492 1.18 -8.08 -17.13
N ALA A 493 0.11 -8.15 -17.91
CA ALA A 493 -1.27 -8.05 -17.44
C ALA A 493 -1.84 -9.40 -16.93
N ARG A 494 -1.07 -10.49 -17.06
CA ARG A 494 -1.45 -11.86 -16.67
C ARG A 494 -0.33 -12.51 -15.86
N SER A 495 -0.59 -13.65 -15.24
CA SER A 495 0.48 -14.35 -14.54
C SER A 495 1.32 -15.15 -15.52
N ALA A 496 2.58 -14.73 -15.74
CA ALA A 496 3.61 -15.64 -16.20
C ALA A 496 4.86 -15.57 -15.36
N SER A 497 5.20 -16.69 -14.73
CA SER A 497 6.25 -16.75 -13.73
C SER A 497 7.24 -17.86 -14.05
N LEU A 498 8.51 -17.57 -13.79
CA LEU A 498 9.57 -18.54 -13.70
C LEU A 498 9.70 -18.94 -12.22
N VAL A 499 9.27 -20.15 -11.92
CA VAL A 499 9.12 -20.65 -10.55
C VAL A 499 10.12 -21.76 -10.30
N LEU A 500 10.93 -21.65 -9.25
CA LEU A 500 11.66 -22.77 -8.68
C LEU A 500 10.75 -23.50 -7.69
N LEU A 501 10.53 -24.79 -7.93
CA LEU A 501 9.85 -25.70 -7.01
C LEU A 501 10.90 -26.50 -6.26
N ASP A 502 10.97 -26.37 -4.93
CA ASP A 502 11.85 -27.20 -4.12
C ASP A 502 11.22 -28.59 -3.93
N GLY A 503 11.81 -29.62 -4.56
CA GLY A 503 11.21 -30.95 -4.62
C GLY A 503 9.98 -31.05 -5.54
N GLU A 504 9.01 -31.91 -5.19
CA GLU A 504 7.79 -32.16 -5.99
C GLU A 504 6.55 -31.39 -5.47
N ASP A 505 6.68 -30.60 -4.40
CA ASP A 505 5.55 -29.91 -3.75
C ASP A 505 5.41 -28.46 -4.24
N LEU A 506 4.25 -28.10 -4.79
CA LEU A 506 3.95 -26.73 -5.23
C LEU A 506 3.79 -25.75 -4.06
N ALA A 507 3.67 -26.25 -2.84
CA ALA A 507 3.57 -25.41 -1.65
C ALA A 507 4.90 -24.71 -1.32
N ASP A 508 6.04 -25.30 -1.67
CA ASP A 508 7.38 -24.72 -1.50
C ASP A 508 7.91 -24.24 -2.86
N GLN A 509 7.38 -23.08 -3.29
CA GLN A 509 7.75 -22.45 -4.54
C GLN A 509 8.32 -21.04 -4.34
N HIS A 510 9.36 -20.71 -5.09
CA HIS A 510 9.99 -19.39 -5.11
C HIS A 510 9.94 -18.81 -6.53
N ILE A 511 9.37 -17.61 -6.67
CA ILE A 511 9.39 -16.89 -7.94
C ILE A 511 10.75 -16.23 -8.06
N GLU A 512 11.55 -16.69 -9.03
CA GLU A 512 12.88 -16.14 -9.32
C GLU A 512 12.80 -14.95 -10.28
N ALA A 513 11.91 -15.06 -11.25
CA ALA A 513 11.72 -14.07 -12.30
C ALA A 513 10.29 -14.17 -12.86
N VAL A 514 9.89 -13.15 -13.59
CA VAL A 514 8.63 -13.13 -14.35
C VAL A 514 8.93 -13.03 -15.85
N LEU A 515 8.03 -13.52 -16.67
CA LEU A 515 8.16 -13.31 -18.11
C LEU A 515 7.60 -11.94 -18.47
N GLY A 516 8.36 -11.19 -19.27
CA GLY A 516 7.90 -9.93 -19.87
C GLY A 516 7.03 -10.16 -21.10
N ASP A 517 6.94 -9.14 -21.96
CA ASP A 517 6.26 -9.28 -23.25
C ASP A 517 6.87 -10.43 -24.04
N ALA A 518 5.99 -11.25 -24.62
CA ALA A 518 6.41 -12.40 -25.39
C ALA A 518 5.60 -12.52 -26.68
N THR A 519 6.13 -13.33 -27.61
CA THR A 519 5.43 -13.75 -28.81
C THR A 519 5.15 -15.23 -28.72
N LEU A 520 3.88 -15.61 -28.76
CA LEU A 520 3.46 -17.01 -28.92
C LEU A 520 3.15 -17.29 -30.37
N THR A 521 3.83 -18.29 -30.95
CA THR A 521 3.48 -18.85 -32.25
C THR A 521 2.91 -20.23 -32.05
N VAL A 522 1.61 -20.39 -32.30
CA VAL A 522 0.93 -21.69 -32.32
C VAL A 522 1.01 -22.26 -33.72
N GLU A 523 1.76 -23.35 -33.86
CA GLU A 523 1.99 -24.03 -35.14
C GLU A 523 0.86 -25.02 -35.47
N SER A 524 0.29 -25.67 -34.46
CA SER A 524 -0.84 -26.58 -34.63
C SER A 524 -1.68 -26.70 -33.36
N ALA A 525 -3.00 -26.87 -33.53
CA ALA A 525 -3.95 -27.18 -32.46
C ALA A 525 -5.01 -28.14 -33.01
N ASN A 526 -5.14 -29.34 -32.41
CA ASN A 526 -6.06 -30.38 -32.91
C ASN A 526 -7.05 -30.89 -31.85
N GLY A 527 -7.22 -30.16 -30.75
CA GLY A 527 -8.12 -30.50 -29.64
C GLY A 527 -7.57 -31.56 -28.67
N GLN A 528 -6.48 -32.25 -29.01
CA GLN A 528 -5.75 -33.16 -28.10
C GLN A 528 -4.34 -32.67 -27.79
N THR A 529 -3.76 -31.89 -28.70
CA THR A 529 -2.39 -31.40 -28.62
C THR A 529 -2.31 -30.02 -29.25
N ILE A 530 -1.48 -29.17 -28.65
CA ILE A 530 -1.12 -27.84 -29.15
C ILE A 530 0.40 -27.79 -29.24
N SER A 531 0.94 -27.37 -30.38
CA SER A 531 2.39 -27.17 -30.56
C SER A 531 2.67 -25.72 -30.90
N GLY A 532 3.74 -25.19 -30.33
CA GLY A 532 4.10 -23.81 -30.54
C GLY A 532 5.44 -23.42 -29.94
N ARG A 533 5.68 -22.12 -29.96
CA ARG A 533 6.90 -21.50 -29.43
C ARG A 533 6.57 -20.18 -28.75
N ILE A 534 7.14 -19.92 -27.58
CA ILE A 534 7.12 -18.63 -26.89
C ILE A 534 8.52 -18.06 -26.90
N VAL A 535 8.66 -16.80 -27.31
CA VAL A 535 9.91 -16.04 -27.22
C VAL A 535 9.63 -14.71 -26.54
N GLY A 536 10.38 -14.36 -25.50
CA GLY A 536 10.17 -13.11 -24.77
C GLY A 536 11.29 -12.75 -23.82
N ASP A 537 11.09 -11.68 -23.07
CA ASP A 537 12.03 -11.20 -22.07
C ASP A 537 11.83 -11.91 -20.72
N VAL A 538 12.90 -11.99 -19.94
CA VAL A 538 12.86 -12.42 -18.54
C VAL A 538 13.17 -11.21 -17.69
N LEU A 539 12.27 -10.90 -16.77
CA LEU A 539 12.38 -9.75 -15.87
C LEU A 539 12.55 -10.24 -14.44
N ALA A 540 13.43 -9.60 -13.67
CA ALA A 540 13.62 -9.90 -12.26
C ALA A 540 13.61 -8.62 -11.43
N LEU A 541 13.30 -8.75 -10.14
CA LEU A 541 13.51 -7.65 -9.19
C LEU A 541 15.02 -7.50 -8.97
N PRO A 542 15.52 -6.27 -8.75
CA PRO A 542 16.88 -6.05 -8.29
C PRO A 542 16.98 -6.63 -6.87
N PHE A 543 17.83 -7.63 -6.69
CA PHE A 543 18.09 -8.28 -5.40
C PHE A 543 19.36 -7.75 -4.76
#